data_AF-A0A0Q9ZJP1-F1
#
_entry.id   AF-A0A0Q9ZJP1-F1
#
_cell.length_a   1.000
_cell.length_b   1.000
_cell.length_c   1.000
_cell.angle_alpha   90.00
_cell.angle_beta   90.00
_cell.angle_gamma   90.00
#
_symmetry.space_group_name_H-M   'P 1'
#
loop_
_entity.id
_entity.type
_entity.pdbx_description
1 polymer ?
#
loop_
_entity_poly.entity_id
_entity_poly.type
_entity_poly.pdbx_seq_one_letter_code
_entity_poly.pdbx_strand_id
1 'polypeptide(L)' 'MEITAIESSIVVWQTIILLHTVLFLISLVDILRNKFEKNNKLIWFVSIIIVPLLGPILYFLIGRKQKV' A
#
# COMPACT_ATOMS: atom_id res chain seq x y z
N MET A 1 0.51 8.34 -35.80
CA MET A 1 1.61 8.64 -34.86
C MET A 1 1.10 9.13 -33.50
N GLU A 2 -0.03 9.85 -33.43
CA GLU A 2 -0.63 10.25 -32.13
C GLU A 2 -1.27 9.07 -31.36
N ILE A 3 -1.94 8.15 -32.06
CA ILE A 3 -2.65 7.02 -31.42
C ILE A 3 -1.69 6.07 -30.70
N THR A 4 -0.50 5.83 -31.27
CA THR A 4 0.55 4.98 -30.67
C THR A 4 1.16 5.57 -29.40
N ALA A 5 1.14 6.91 -29.24
CA ALA A 5 1.64 7.56 -28.02
C ALA A 5 0.66 7.38 -26.85
N ILE A 6 -0.66 7.37 -27.12
CA ILE A 6 -1.69 7.18 -26.10
C ILE A 6 -1.63 5.77 -25.50
N GLU A 7 -1.43 4.74 -26.34
CA GLU A 7 -1.30 3.35 -25.86
C GLU A 7 -0.13 3.17 -24.89
N SER A 8 1.02 3.80 -25.18
CA SER A 8 2.18 3.74 -24.29
C SER A 8 1.92 4.39 -22.92
N SER A 9 1.14 5.47 -22.89
CA SER A 9 0.79 6.17 -21.65
C SER A 9 -0.09 5.32 -20.74
N ILE A 10 -1.05 4.59 -21.32
CA ILE A 10 -1.98 3.73 -20.58
C ILE A 10 -1.22 2.61 -19.86
N VAL A 11 -0.29 1.94 -20.56
CA VAL A 11 0.49 0.82 -20.00
C VAL A 11 1.32 1.26 -18.78
N VAL A 12 1.93 2.45 -18.84
CA VAL A 12 2.72 3.00 -17.73
C VAL A 12 1.85 3.25 -16.50
N TRP A 13 0.71 3.92 -16.66
CA TRP A 13 -0.21 4.19 -15.54
C TRP A 13 -0.77 2.92 -14.93
N GLN A 14 -1.13 1.93 -15.75
CA GLN A 14 -1.67 0.67 -15.30
C GLN A 14 -0.65 -0.12 -14.46
N THR A 15 0.63 -0.10 -14.87
CA THR A 15 1.72 -0.73 -14.12
C THR A 15 1.93 -0.08 -12.75
N ILE A 16 1.88 1.26 -12.69
CA ILE A 16 2.05 2.02 -11.44
C ILE A 16 0.91 1.71 -10.45
N ILE A 17 -0.33 1.68 -10.93
CA ILE A 17 -1.51 1.36 -10.11
C ILE A 17 -1.45 -0.08 -9.62
N LEU A 18 -1.05 -1.02 -10.48
CA LEU A 18 -0.92 -2.42 -10.12
C LEU A 18 0.12 -2.59 -9.00
N LEU A 19 1.29 -1.96 -9.15
CA LEU A 19 2.35 -2.01 -8.14
C LEU A 19 1.89 -1.43 -6.79
N HIS A 20 1.21 -0.28 -6.81
CA HIS A 20 0.64 0.32 -5.60
C HIS A 20 -0.40 -0.58 -4.95
N THR A 21 -1.28 -1.19 -5.75
CA THR A 21 -2.32 -2.10 -5.26
C THR A 21 -1.70 -3.31 -4.58
N VAL A 22 -0.65 -3.90 -5.17
CA VAL A 22 0.07 -5.02 -4.56
C VAL A 22 0.71 -4.60 -3.24
N LEU A 23 1.38 -3.45 -3.19
CA LEU A 23 1.99 -2.94 -1.94
C LEU A 23 0.95 -2.71 -0.83
N PHE A 24 -0.20 -2.15 -1.20
CA PHE A 24 -1.33 -1.93 -0.31
C PHE A 24 -1.87 -3.25 0.24
N LEU A 25 -2.15 -4.22 -0.63
CA LEU A 25 -2.65 -5.53 -0.23
C LEU A 25 -1.66 -6.27 0.68
N ILE A 26 -0.37 -6.26 0.35
CA ILE A 26 0.67 -6.88 1.20
C ILE A 26 0.66 -6.23 2.58
N SER A 27 0.63 -4.90 2.66
CA SER A 27 0.61 -4.19 3.94
C SER A 27 -0.64 -4.51 4.76
N LEU A 28 -1.79 -4.60 4.11
CA LEU A 28 -3.05 -4.95 4.75
C LEU A 28 -3.01 -6.38 5.30
N VAL A 29 -2.60 -7.35 4.48
CA VAL A 29 -2.44 -8.76 4.89
C VAL A 29 -1.44 -8.87 6.04
N ASP A 30 -0.33 -8.15 5.97
CA ASP A 30 0.70 -8.15 7.00
C ASP A 30 0.19 -7.56 8.33
N ILE A 31 -0.67 -6.52 8.30
CA ILE A 31 -1.35 -6.01 9.51
C ILE A 31 -2.35 -7.02 10.07
N LEU A 32 -3.16 -7.65 9.21
CA LEU A 32 -4.17 -8.62 9.68
C LEU A 32 -3.50 -9.86 10.27
N ARG A 33 -2.44 -10.35 9.64
CA ARG A 33 -1.75 -11.60 9.98
C ARG A 33 -0.82 -11.47 11.19
N ASN A 34 -0.14 -10.33 11.36
CA ASN A 34 0.72 -10.13 12.52
C ASN A 34 -0.07 -9.66 13.74
N LYS A 35 0.45 -10.00 14.93
CA LYS A 35 -0.05 -9.46 16.20
C LYS A 35 0.69 -8.15 16.48
N PHE A 36 -0.07 -7.11 16.71
CA PHE A 36 0.43 -5.83 17.21
C PHE A 36 -0.09 -5.65 18.62
N GLU A 37 0.61 -4.84 19.41
CA GLU A 37 0.06 -4.39 20.69
C GLU A 37 -1.31 -3.73 20.47
N LYS A 38 -2.28 -4.05 21.35
CA LYS A 38 -3.72 -3.73 21.26
C LYS A 38 -4.11 -2.62 20.28
N ASN A 39 -3.66 -1.39 20.51
CA ASN A 39 -4.08 -0.22 19.75
C ASN A 39 -3.30 0.00 18.44
N ASN A 40 -2.06 -0.49 18.35
CA ASN A 40 -1.21 -0.28 17.18
C ASN A 40 -1.79 -0.96 15.93
N LYS A 41 -2.48 -2.10 16.08
CA LYS A 41 -3.14 -2.78 14.95
C LYS A 41 -4.16 -1.87 14.27
N LEU A 42 -5.02 -1.24 15.07
CA LEU A 42 -6.10 -0.35 14.60
C LEU A 42 -5.54 0.92 13.99
N ILE A 43 -4.52 1.53 14.61
CA ILE A 43 -3.86 2.74 14.11
C ILE A 43 -3.28 2.51 12.72
N TRP A 44 -2.57 1.40 12.52
CA TRP A 44 -2.00 1.06 11.21
C TRP A 44 -3.07 0.70 10.19
N PHE A 45 -4.09 -0.06 10.59
CA PHE A 45 -5.20 -0.41 9.70
C PHE A 45 -5.95 0.83 9.19
N VAL A 46 -6.29 1.75 10.09
CA VAL A 46 -6.96 3.02 9.74
C VAL A 46 -6.05 3.91 8.89
N SER A 47 -4.75 4.01 9.22
CA SER A 47 -3.81 4.83 8.44
C SER A 47 -3.67 4.36 6.99
N ILE A 48 -3.66 3.04 6.77
CA ILE A 48 -3.62 2.47 5.42
C ILE A 48 -4.92 2.78 4.65
N ILE A 49 -6.08 2.74 5.30
CA ILE A 49 -7.36 3.03 4.65
C ILE A 49 -7.52 4.53 4.34
N ILE A 50 -7.15 5.42 5.27
CA ILE A 50 -7.26 6.87 5.07
C ILE A 50 -6.26 7.36 4.02
N VAL A 51 -5.05 6.78 4.01
CA VAL A 51 -3.99 7.19 3.09
C VAL A 51 -3.44 5.95 2.37
N PRO A 52 -4.12 5.40 1.35
CA PRO A 52 -3.72 4.16 0.69
C PRO A 52 -2.39 4.27 -0.08
N LEU A 53 -1.96 5.49 -0.40
CA LEU A 53 -0.68 5.76 -1.06
C LEU A 53 0.48 5.77 -0.04
N LEU A 54 0.39 6.62 0.99
CA LEU A 54 1.46 6.82 1.98
C LEU A 54 1.38 5.84 3.16
N GLY A 55 0.19 5.36 3.50
CA GLY A 55 -0.07 4.48 4.63
C GLY A 55 0.74 3.17 4.55
N PRO A 56 0.73 2.43 3.42
CA PRO A 56 1.57 1.25 3.22
C PRO A 56 3.06 1.56 3.41
N ILE A 57 3.52 2.70 2.87
CA ILE A 57 4.91 3.14 2.96
C ILE A 57 5.29 3.43 4.42
N LEU A 58 4.47 4.20 5.14
CA LEU A 58 4.65 4.49 6.57
C LEU A 58 4.62 3.22 7.42
N TYR A 59 3.72 2.28 7.10
CA TYR A 59 3.63 1.00 7.76
C TYR A 59 4.92 0.18 7.57
N PHE A 60 5.46 0.15 6.35
CA PHE A 60 6.70 -0.55 6.04
C PHE A 60 7.93 0.04 6.75
N LEU A 61 7.96 1.37 6.93
CA LEU A 61 9.04 2.12 7.59
C LEU A 61 8.99 2.06 9.13
N ILE A 62 7.82 2.33 9.71
CA ILE A 62 7.63 2.52 11.16
C ILE A 62 6.82 1.36 11.74
N GLY A 63 5.71 1.00 11.11
CA GLY A 63 4.76 0.01 11.63
C GLY A 63 5.31 -1.40 11.78
N ARG A 64 6.22 -1.82 10.89
CA ARG A 64 6.88 -3.14 11.01
C ARG A 64 7.69 -3.31 12.28
N LYS A 65 8.21 -2.23 12.88
CA LYS A 65 8.99 -2.28 14.13
C LYS A 65 8.12 -2.42 15.38
N GLN A 66 6.81 -2.22 15.25
CA GLN A 66 5.84 -2.28 16.36
C GLN A 66 5.13 -3.65 16.45
N LYS A 67 5.58 -4.63 15.66
CA LYS A 67 5.12 -6.02 15.74
C LYS A 67 5.68 -6.65 17.01
N VAL A 68 4.86 -7.48 17.68
CA VAL A 68 5.25 -8.27 18.86
C VAL A 68 5.76 -9.63 18.42
#